data_AF-A0A2M7RPN1-F1
#
_entry.id   AF-A0A2M7RPN1-F1
#
_cell.length_a   1.000
_cell.length_b   1.000
_cell.length_c   1.000
_cell.angle_alpha   90.00
_cell.angle_beta   90.00
_cell.angle_gamma   90.00
#
_symmetry.space_group_name_H-M   'P 1'
#
loop_
_entity.id
_entity.type
_entity.pdbx_description
1 polymer ?
#
loop_
_entity_poly.entity_id
_entity_poly.type
_entity_poly.pdbx_seq_one_letter_code
_entity_poly.pdbx_strand_id
1 'polypeptide(L)'
;MPNGSLFWSQYAHLKDMSVKVGDIVSRGQEIGTIGDANGKWVSHLHFEIRIKDVSANGWVTGWTKEKISQYYATPTPFISSHRPLVSDPITLASSNTTSVSTTLSWNKPTFPSFDHYELYRSAEAGGTSDPAKRTDILSGNDIAKNIDTISFTDNALVPKT
;
A
#
# COMPACT_ATOMS: atom_id res chain seq x y z
N MET A 1 5.51 13.16 -0.50
CA MET A 1 5.93 11.74 -0.48
C MET A 1 7.03 11.54 0.56
N PRO A 2 7.29 10.32 1.06
CA PRO A 2 8.29 10.09 2.12
C PRO A 2 9.70 10.63 1.78
N ASN A 3 10.04 10.69 0.50
CA ASN A 3 11.28 11.26 -0.03
C ASN A 3 11.25 12.80 -0.21
N GLY A 4 10.21 13.49 0.27
CA GLY A 4 10.04 14.93 0.12
C GLY A 4 9.46 15.40 -1.22
N SER A 5 9.28 14.52 -2.22
CA SER A 5 8.67 14.92 -3.50
C SER A 5 7.20 15.34 -3.31
N LEU A 6 6.81 16.42 -4.00
CA LEU A 6 5.46 16.97 -4.00
C LEU A 6 4.73 16.57 -5.28
N PHE A 7 3.46 16.22 -5.11
CA PHE A 7 2.53 15.90 -6.19
C PHE A 7 1.17 16.49 -5.83
N TRP A 8 0.38 16.79 -6.85
CA TRP A 8 -0.96 17.32 -6.70
C TRP A 8 -1.94 16.36 -7.34
N SER A 9 -3.16 16.32 -6.81
CA SER A 9 -4.28 15.63 -7.44
C SER A 9 -5.38 16.62 -7.73
N GLN A 10 -6.09 16.42 -8.84
CA GLN A 10 -7.27 17.21 -9.16
C GLN A 10 -8.48 16.30 -9.25
N TYR A 11 -9.58 16.76 -8.67
CA TYR A 11 -10.91 16.17 -8.73
C TYR A 11 -11.84 17.21 -9.34
N ALA A 12 -12.24 17.00 -10.60
CA ALA A 12 -13.09 17.93 -11.34
C ALA A 12 -14.49 17.35 -11.58
N HIS A 13 -15.41 18.22 -11.97
CA HIS A 13 -16.83 17.92 -12.18
C HIS A 13 -17.57 17.48 -10.91
N LEU A 14 -17.11 17.92 -9.73
CA LEU A 14 -17.80 17.67 -8.47
C LEU A 14 -19.15 18.40 -8.43
N LYS A 15 -20.15 17.78 -7.79
CA LYS A 15 -21.44 18.42 -7.50
C LYS A 15 -21.35 19.26 -6.23
N ASP A 16 -20.90 18.63 -5.14
CA ASP A 16 -20.70 19.26 -3.85
C ASP A 16 -19.22 19.15 -3.44
N MET A 17 -18.68 20.20 -2.82
CA MET A 17 -17.34 20.20 -2.23
C MET A 17 -17.46 20.20 -0.70
N SER A 18 -16.84 19.22 -0.03
CA SER A 18 -16.88 19.05 1.42
C SER A 18 -15.69 19.71 2.13
N VAL A 19 -14.80 20.36 1.39
CA VAL A 19 -13.57 21.01 1.88
C VAL A 19 -13.40 22.41 1.27
N LYS A 20 -12.61 23.26 1.92
CA LYS A 20 -12.25 24.61 1.44
C LYS A 20 -10.73 24.77 1.26
N VAL A 21 -10.35 25.81 0.53
CA VAL A 21 -8.93 26.16 0.34
C VAL A 21 -8.25 26.36 1.70
N GLY A 22 -7.11 25.71 1.87
CA GLY A 22 -6.34 25.74 3.12
C GLY A 22 -6.66 24.59 4.09
N ASP A 23 -7.70 23.81 3.86
CA ASP A 23 -7.96 22.62 4.67
C ASP A 23 -6.86 21.56 4.44
N ILE A 24 -6.37 20.99 5.54
CA ILE A 24 -5.50 19.80 5.50
C ILE A 24 -6.41 18.58 5.50
N VAL A 25 -6.26 17.72 4.49
CA VAL A 25 -7.09 16.51 4.33
C VAL A 25 -6.29 15.24 4.58
N SER A 26 -6.92 14.24 5.19
CA SER A 26 -6.34 12.91 5.40
C SER A 26 -6.69 11.96 4.26
N ARG A 27 -5.86 10.93 4.05
CA ARG A 27 -6.22 9.84 3.13
C ARG A 27 -7.54 9.20 3.55
N GLY A 28 -8.44 9.01 2.58
CA GLY A 28 -9.75 8.40 2.81
C GLY A 28 -10.82 9.37 3.32
N GLN A 29 -10.45 10.61 3.62
CA GLN A 29 -11.41 11.66 3.92
C GLN A 29 -12.24 11.99 2.67
N GLU A 30 -13.55 12.09 2.83
CA GLU A 30 -14.43 12.60 1.79
C GLU A 30 -14.18 14.09 1.55
N ILE A 31 -13.99 14.47 0.28
CA ILE A 31 -13.71 15.86 -0.12
C ILE A 31 -14.80 16.44 -1.03
N GLY A 32 -15.79 15.64 -1.42
CA GLY A 32 -16.91 16.05 -2.28
C GLY A 32 -17.62 14.89 -2.95
N THR A 33 -18.61 15.21 -3.79
CA THR A 33 -19.46 14.23 -4.48
C THR A 33 -19.30 14.33 -6.01
N ILE A 34 -19.48 13.20 -6.71
CA ILE A 34 -19.43 13.17 -8.18
C ILE A 34 -20.59 13.97 -8.76
N GLY A 35 -20.30 14.84 -9.72
CA GLY A 35 -21.28 15.60 -10.47
C GLY A 35 -21.19 15.37 -11.98
N ASP A 36 -21.85 16.25 -12.72
CA ASP A 36 -22.15 16.13 -14.15
C ASP A 36 -21.64 17.35 -14.95
N ALA A 37 -20.71 18.09 -14.34
CA ALA A 37 -20.18 19.35 -14.87
C ALA A 37 -21.28 20.39 -15.17
N ASN A 38 -22.24 20.56 -14.27
CA ASN A 38 -23.40 21.45 -14.42
C ASN A 38 -24.27 21.06 -15.62
N GLY A 39 -24.56 19.76 -15.74
CA GLY A 39 -25.38 19.20 -16.82
C GLY A 39 -24.71 19.15 -18.20
N LYS A 40 -23.41 19.46 -18.31
CA LYS A 40 -22.68 19.41 -19.59
C LYS A 40 -22.37 17.97 -20.02
N TRP A 41 -22.23 17.05 -19.07
CA TRP A 41 -21.83 15.66 -19.31
C TRP A 41 -22.65 14.71 -18.43
N VAL A 42 -22.65 13.41 -18.73
CA VAL A 42 -23.17 12.40 -17.80
C VAL A 42 -22.29 12.40 -16.54
N SER A 43 -22.86 12.12 -15.37
CA SER A 43 -22.13 12.14 -14.11
C SER A 43 -20.85 11.30 -14.15
N HIS A 44 -19.71 11.93 -13.91
CA HIS A 44 -18.40 11.30 -13.92
C HIS A 44 -17.39 12.11 -13.11
N LEU A 45 -16.29 11.47 -12.71
CA LEU A 45 -15.16 12.13 -12.08
C LEU A 45 -14.03 12.29 -13.11
N HIS A 46 -13.58 13.51 -13.33
CA HIS A 46 -12.30 13.75 -13.99
C HIS A 46 -11.20 13.83 -12.94
N PHE A 47 -10.24 12.92 -13.01
CA PHE A 47 -9.20 12.75 -12.00
C PHE A 47 -7.81 12.83 -12.62
N GLU A 48 -6.92 13.58 -11.97
CA GLU A 48 -5.56 13.81 -12.44
C GLU A 48 -4.53 13.62 -11.34
N ILE A 49 -3.32 13.21 -11.74
CA ILE A 49 -2.11 13.33 -10.93
C ILE A 49 -1.17 14.29 -11.64
N ARG A 50 -0.78 15.35 -10.94
CA ARG A 50 0.07 16.43 -11.42
C ARG A 50 1.44 16.32 -10.75
N ILE A 51 2.50 16.33 -11.56
CA ILE A 51 3.90 16.30 -11.11
C ILE A 51 4.50 17.72 -11.00
N LYS A 52 3.76 18.73 -11.45
CA LYS A 52 4.06 20.14 -11.29
C LYS A 52 2.81 20.87 -10.83
N ASP A 53 2.99 21.94 -10.08
CA ASP A 53 1.89 22.81 -9.72
C ASP A 53 1.38 23.53 -10.98
N VAL A 54 0.10 23.30 -11.28
CA VAL A 54 -0.59 23.87 -12.43
C VAL A 54 -1.96 24.33 -11.97
N SER A 55 -2.43 25.45 -12.53
CA SER A 55 -3.72 26.03 -12.14
C SER A 55 -4.88 25.03 -12.28
N ALA A 56 -5.94 25.22 -11.50
CA ALA A 56 -7.11 24.32 -11.55
C ALA A 56 -7.74 24.25 -12.96
N ASN A 57 -7.69 25.34 -13.74
CA ASN A 57 -8.19 25.41 -15.12
C ASN A 57 -7.10 25.11 -16.18
N GLY A 58 -5.98 24.50 -15.78
CA GLY A 58 -4.83 24.20 -16.64
C GLY A 58 -5.06 23.01 -17.58
N TRP A 59 -6.17 22.98 -18.31
CA TRP A 59 -6.51 21.91 -19.24
C TRP A 59 -5.46 21.76 -20.35
N VAL A 60 -5.16 20.52 -20.72
CA VAL A 60 -4.08 20.18 -21.66
C VAL A 60 -4.45 20.31 -23.14
N THR A 61 -5.49 21.08 -23.47
CA THR A 61 -5.96 21.26 -24.85
C THR A 61 -4.84 21.82 -25.73
N GLY A 62 -4.53 21.12 -26.82
CA GLY A 62 -3.47 21.50 -27.76
C GLY A 62 -2.05 21.16 -27.29
N TRP A 63 -1.88 20.45 -26.17
CA TRP A 63 -0.56 20.00 -25.72
C TRP A 63 -0.16 18.68 -26.40
N THR A 64 1.14 18.52 -26.66
CA THR A 64 1.68 17.24 -27.13
C THR A 64 1.76 16.24 -25.96
N LYS A 65 1.82 14.94 -26.28
CA LYS A 65 1.96 13.89 -25.25
C LYS A 65 3.23 14.06 -24.43
N GLU A 66 4.32 14.49 -25.06
CA GLU A 66 5.62 14.72 -24.43
C GLU A 66 5.51 15.85 -23.41
N LYS A 67 4.80 16.92 -23.75
CA LYS A 67 4.52 18.01 -22.81
C LYS A 67 3.63 17.52 -21.67
N ILE A 68 2.58 16.75 -21.95
CA ILE A 68 1.69 16.22 -20.90
C ILE A 68 2.49 15.38 -19.89
N SER A 69 3.37 14.48 -20.35
CA SER A 69 4.19 13.63 -19.47
C SER A 69 5.17 14.41 -18.58
N GLN A 70 5.47 15.68 -18.89
CA GLN A 70 6.30 16.55 -18.05
C GLN A 70 5.53 17.26 -16.93
N TYR A 71 4.20 17.21 -16.95
CA TYR A 71 3.33 17.90 -15.99
C TYR A 71 2.33 16.96 -15.30
N TYR A 72 2.00 15.84 -15.93
CA TYR A 72 1.01 14.87 -15.46
C TYR A 72 1.58 13.47 -15.45
N ALA A 73 1.23 12.70 -14.42
CA ALA A 73 1.48 11.27 -14.37
C ALA A 73 0.19 10.52 -14.74
N THR A 74 0.33 9.36 -15.38
CA THR A 74 -0.80 8.46 -15.59
C THR A 74 -1.32 7.96 -14.23
N PRO A 75 -2.61 8.19 -13.87
CA PRO A 75 -3.08 7.96 -12.51
C PRO A 75 -2.94 6.52 -12.00
N THR A 76 -3.32 5.52 -12.79
CA THR A 76 -3.29 4.11 -12.39
C THR A 76 -1.88 3.63 -12.00
N PRO A 77 -0.86 3.69 -12.88
CA PRO A 77 0.48 3.22 -12.52
C PRO A 77 1.09 4.06 -11.40
N PHE A 78 0.82 5.37 -11.36
CA PHE A 78 1.30 6.22 -10.27
C PHE A 78 0.70 5.80 -8.92
N ILE A 79 -0.62 5.59 -8.84
CA ILE A 79 -1.27 5.14 -7.60
C ILE A 79 -0.77 3.75 -7.22
N SER A 80 -0.65 2.82 -8.16
CA SER A 80 -0.19 1.47 -7.87
C SER A 80 1.22 1.43 -7.29
N SER A 81 2.15 2.26 -7.80
CA SER A 81 3.54 2.28 -7.29
C SER A 81 3.73 3.10 -6.01
N HIS A 82 2.78 3.97 -5.67
CA HIS A 82 2.89 4.89 -4.54
C HIS A 82 1.85 4.71 -3.46
N ARG A 83 0.88 3.80 -3.64
CA ARG A 83 -0.07 3.43 -2.59
C ARG A 83 0.74 2.72 -1.49
N PRO A 84 0.89 3.31 -0.29
CA PRO A 84 1.34 2.59 0.88
C PRO A 84 0.54 1.31 0.97
N LEU A 85 1.25 0.22 1.23
CA LEU A 85 0.63 -1.02 1.66
C LEU A 85 -0.30 -0.66 2.81
N VAL A 86 -1.57 -1.02 2.67
CA VAL A 86 -2.48 -0.96 3.81
C VAL A 86 -1.97 -2.05 4.73
N SER A 87 -1.06 -1.72 5.65
CA SER A 87 -0.78 -2.62 6.75
C SER A 87 -2.02 -2.54 7.61
N ASP A 88 -2.93 -3.51 7.45
CA ASP A 88 -3.65 -3.93 8.65
C ASP A 88 -2.58 -4.17 9.72
N PRO A 89 -2.78 -3.74 10.98
CA PRO A 89 -1.83 -4.05 12.03
C PRO A 89 -1.65 -5.57 12.04
N ILE A 90 -0.50 -6.03 11.52
CA ILE A 90 -0.14 -7.44 11.56
C ILE A 90 0.13 -7.71 13.04
N THR A 91 -0.86 -8.31 13.69
CA THR A 91 -0.72 -8.70 15.09
C THR A 91 -0.07 -10.07 15.06
N LEU A 92 1.25 -10.15 15.26
CA LEU A 92 1.94 -11.42 15.40
C LEU A 92 1.97 -11.81 16.88
N ALA A 93 1.47 -12.99 17.21
CA ALA A 93 1.53 -13.55 18.56
C ALA A 93 2.23 -14.92 18.54
N SER A 94 2.92 -15.22 19.64
CA SER A 94 3.51 -16.53 19.91
C SER A 94 2.83 -17.18 21.12
N SER A 95 2.55 -18.47 21.04
CA SER A 95 1.99 -19.26 22.14
C SER A 95 2.58 -20.67 22.19
N ASN A 96 2.33 -21.40 23.28
CA ASN A 96 2.80 -22.78 23.49
C ASN A 96 4.31 -22.96 23.24
N THR A 97 5.10 -21.98 23.65
CA THR A 97 6.55 -21.97 23.43
C THR A 97 7.24 -22.94 24.38
N THR A 98 8.03 -23.85 23.81
CA THR A 98 8.94 -24.76 24.53
C THR A 98 10.38 -24.45 24.12
N SER A 99 11.35 -25.22 24.62
CA SER A 99 12.75 -25.13 24.18
C SER A 99 12.94 -25.45 22.70
N VAL A 100 12.00 -26.16 22.07
CA VAL A 100 12.12 -26.68 20.70
C VAL A 100 10.92 -26.32 19.80
N SER A 101 9.89 -25.65 20.32
CA SER A 101 8.69 -25.36 19.54
C SER A 101 8.04 -24.05 19.92
N THR A 102 7.29 -23.46 18.99
CA THR A 102 6.36 -22.37 19.25
C THR A 102 5.24 -22.39 18.22
N THR A 103 4.05 -21.94 18.62
CA THR A 103 2.94 -21.66 17.73
C THR A 103 2.94 -20.17 17.39
N LEU A 104 2.78 -19.82 16.11
CA LEU A 104 2.63 -18.44 15.66
C LEU A 104 1.20 -18.22 15.14
N SER A 105 0.59 -17.10 15.52
CA SER A 105 -0.73 -16.68 15.03
C SER A 105 -0.72 -15.21 14.59
N TRP A 106 -1.53 -14.92 13.58
CA TRP A 106 -1.67 -13.57 13.03
C TRP A 106 -3.07 -13.33 12.46
N ASN A 107 -3.45 -12.05 12.36
CA ASN A 107 -4.67 -11.66 11.67
C ASN A 107 -4.48 -11.75 10.16
N LYS A 108 -5.43 -12.35 9.45
CA LYS A 108 -5.44 -12.41 7.99
C LYS A 108 -5.54 -10.99 7.40
N PRO A 109 -4.63 -10.58 6.52
CA PRO A 109 -4.74 -9.30 5.85
C PRO A 109 -6.00 -9.20 5.02
N THR A 110 -6.66 -8.05 5.09
CA THR A 110 -7.92 -7.75 4.39
C THR A 110 -7.70 -6.96 3.10
N PHE A 111 -6.45 -6.60 2.78
CA PHE A 111 -6.15 -5.84 1.58
C PHE A 111 -6.30 -6.69 0.31
N PRO A 112 -6.93 -6.13 -0.75
CA PRO A 112 -7.33 -6.89 -1.94
C PRO A 112 -6.15 -7.40 -2.80
N SER A 113 -4.93 -6.92 -2.55
CA SER A 113 -3.71 -7.30 -3.28
C SER A 113 -2.76 -8.17 -2.46
N PHE A 114 -3.26 -8.88 -1.44
CA PHE A 114 -2.45 -9.84 -0.69
C PHE A 114 -2.10 -11.04 -1.58
N ASP A 115 -0.80 -11.35 -1.67
CA ASP A 115 -0.31 -12.46 -2.49
C ASP A 115 -0.02 -13.71 -1.64
N HIS A 116 0.93 -13.60 -0.69
CA HIS A 116 1.36 -14.70 0.17
C HIS A 116 1.99 -14.20 1.49
N TYR A 117 2.24 -15.13 2.42
CA TYR A 117 3.07 -14.92 3.62
C TYR A 117 4.45 -15.53 3.42
N GLU A 118 5.49 -14.92 4.00
CA GLU A 118 6.84 -15.48 4.07
C GLU A 118 7.27 -15.59 5.53
N LEU A 119 7.93 -16.70 5.90
CA LEU A 119 8.53 -16.88 7.22
C LEU A 119 9.98 -17.31 7.10
N TYR A 120 10.86 -16.56 7.74
CA TYR A 120 12.30 -16.79 7.68
C TYR A 120 12.91 -16.95 9.05
N ARG A 121 13.99 -17.73 9.11
CA ARG A 121 14.94 -17.71 10.21
C ARG A 121 16.02 -16.69 9.90
N SER A 122 16.42 -15.90 10.89
CA SER A 122 17.61 -15.07 10.83
C SER A 122 18.70 -15.65 11.70
N ALA A 123 19.94 -15.60 11.22
CA ALA A 123 21.12 -15.88 12.03
C ALA A 123 21.55 -14.68 12.89
N GLU A 124 20.94 -13.51 12.68
CA GLU A 124 21.23 -12.29 13.43
C GLU A 124 20.26 -12.11 14.60
N ALA A 125 20.79 -11.77 15.78
CA ALA A 125 19.97 -11.46 16.94
C ALA A 125 19.05 -10.26 16.64
N GLY A 126 17.75 -10.42 16.85
CA GLY A 126 16.75 -9.40 16.52
C GLY A 126 16.19 -9.47 15.09
N GLY A 127 16.65 -10.41 14.25
CA GLY A 127 16.19 -10.56 12.87
C GLY A 127 17.00 -9.74 11.86
N THR A 128 16.65 -9.84 10.57
CA THR A 128 17.36 -9.15 9.48
C THR A 128 16.47 -8.76 8.30
N SER A 129 16.69 -7.56 7.75
CA SER A 129 16.04 -7.11 6.52
C SER A 129 16.72 -7.62 5.24
N ASP A 130 17.94 -8.16 5.36
CA ASP A 130 18.76 -8.63 4.24
C ASP A 130 18.35 -10.05 3.80
N PRO A 131 17.83 -10.24 2.57
CA PRO A 131 17.43 -11.56 2.08
C PRO A 131 18.55 -12.59 2.06
N ALA A 132 19.81 -12.17 1.86
CA ALA A 132 20.94 -13.09 1.83
C ALA A 132 21.26 -13.72 3.21
N LYS A 133 20.70 -13.15 4.28
CA LYS A 133 20.89 -13.59 5.66
C LYS A 133 19.66 -14.28 6.26
N ARG A 134 18.72 -14.66 5.39
CA ARG A 134 17.48 -15.35 5.76
C ARG A 134 17.54 -16.80 5.28
N THR A 135 16.97 -17.69 6.08
CA THR A 135 16.70 -19.07 5.66
C THR A 135 15.20 -19.27 5.64
N ASP A 136 14.64 -19.62 4.48
CA ASP A 136 13.23 -19.93 4.33
C ASP A 136 12.89 -21.18 5.17
N ILE A 137 11.90 -21.05 6.05
CA ILE A 137 11.46 -22.15 6.93
C ILE A 137 10.34 -22.97 6.25
N LEU A 138 9.78 -22.48 5.15
CA LEU A 138 8.57 -23.02 4.53
C LEU A 138 8.80 -23.62 3.13
N SER A 139 10.03 -23.65 2.64
CA SER A 139 10.36 -24.20 1.31
C SER A 139 9.96 -25.68 1.19
N GLY A 140 8.90 -25.98 0.44
CA GLY A 140 8.42 -27.34 0.16
C GLY A 140 6.98 -27.64 0.57
N ASN A 141 6.34 -26.76 1.36
CA ASN A 141 4.89 -26.79 1.53
C ASN A 141 4.28 -25.79 0.54
N ASP A 142 3.35 -26.24 -0.30
CA ASP A 142 2.59 -25.37 -1.19
C ASP A 142 1.57 -24.60 -0.33
N ILE A 143 2.00 -23.47 0.23
CA ILE A 143 1.25 -22.69 1.22
C ILE A 143 0.25 -21.76 0.51
N ALA A 144 -0.70 -22.38 -0.19
CA ALA A 144 -1.78 -21.67 -0.84
C ALA A 144 -2.66 -20.95 0.20
N LYS A 145 -2.43 -19.64 0.39
CA LYS A 145 -3.39 -18.56 0.73
C LYS A 145 -4.29 -18.67 1.98
N ASN A 146 -4.28 -19.77 2.73
CA ASN A 146 -5.20 -20.03 3.84
C ASN A 146 -4.53 -20.78 4.98
N ILE A 147 -3.57 -20.16 5.68
CA ILE A 147 -3.13 -20.68 6.97
C ILE A 147 -3.35 -19.63 8.05
N ASP A 148 -4.26 -19.94 8.97
CA ASP A 148 -4.59 -19.11 10.13
C ASP A 148 -3.73 -19.49 11.36
N THR A 149 -2.97 -20.60 11.32
CA THR A 149 -2.04 -21.05 12.39
C THR A 149 -0.98 -22.02 11.84
N ILE A 150 0.30 -21.79 12.14
CA ILE A 150 1.40 -22.76 11.90
C ILE A 150 2.09 -23.11 13.22
N SER A 151 2.44 -24.39 13.40
CA SER A 151 3.27 -24.89 14.51
C SER A 151 4.59 -25.43 13.96
N PHE A 152 5.70 -25.10 14.63
CA PHE A 152 7.04 -25.57 14.28
C PHE A 152 7.63 -26.35 15.46
N THR A 153 8.28 -27.48 15.17
CA THR A 153 9.10 -28.26 16.11
C THR A 153 10.50 -28.36 15.53
N ASP A 154 11.49 -27.80 16.20
CA ASP A 154 12.89 -27.88 15.84
C ASP A 154 13.70 -28.53 16.97
N ASN A 155 14.09 -29.80 16.76
CA ASN A 155 14.95 -30.56 17.69
C ASN A 155 16.40 -30.02 17.77
N ALA A 156 16.74 -28.90 17.14
CA ALA A 156 18.11 -28.38 17.08
C ALA A 156 18.41 -27.17 18.00
N LEU A 157 17.52 -26.78 18.91
CA LEU A 157 17.76 -25.68 19.84
C LEU A 157 18.53 -26.16 21.09
N VAL A 158 19.84 -26.38 20.96
CA VAL A 158 20.74 -26.42 22.13
C VAL A 158 21.03 -24.98 22.54
N PRO A 159 20.76 -24.56 23.79
CA PRO A 159 21.17 -23.24 24.27
C PRO A 159 22.68 -23.13 24.18
N LYS A 160 23.19 -22.10 23.52
CA LYS A 160 24.62 -21.76 23.65
C LYS A 160 24.82 -21.24 25.08
N THR A 161 25.61 -21.99 25.85
CA THR A 161 26.11 -21.60 27.18
C THR A 161 26.88 -20.29 27.14
#